data_AF-A0A1X1QUU8-F1
#
_entry.id   AF-A0A1X1QUU8-F1
#
_cell.length_a   1.000
_cell.length_b   1.000
_cell.length_c   1.000
_cell.angle_alpha   90.00
_cell.angle_beta   90.00
_cell.angle_gamma   90.00
#
_symmetry.space_group_name_H-M   'P 1'
#
loop_
_entity.id
_entity.type
_entity.pdbx_description
1 polymer ?
#
loop_
_entity_poly.entity_id
_entity_poly.type
_entity_poly.pdbx_seq_one_letter_code
_entity_poly.pdbx_strand_id
1 'polypeptide(L)'
;MVPETTNGIISDYTINCNITGSNIMMLAPLTVNGSTFTATLEELTPFTEYMCTISASTGAGEGDSSGPQTVTTDEDGKSIG
;
A
#
# COMPACT_ATOMS: atom_id res chain seq x y z
N MET A 1 5.42 29.40 20.22
CA MET A 1 5.98 28.72 19.03
C MET A 1 6.53 27.39 19.53
N VAL A 2 5.80 26.30 19.29
CA VAL A 2 6.25 24.94 19.61
C VAL A 2 6.99 24.42 18.37
N PRO A 3 8.05 23.61 18.50
CA PRO A 3 8.71 23.05 17.32
C PRO A 3 7.70 22.16 16.57
N GLU A 4 7.44 22.44 15.29
CA GLU A 4 6.52 21.67 14.43
C GLU A 4 7.10 20.32 13.97
N THR A 5 8.19 19.86 14.58
CA THR A 5 8.81 18.59 14.23
C THR A 5 8.13 17.44 14.96
N THR A 6 7.04 16.95 14.37
CA THR A 6 6.43 15.67 14.72
C THR A 6 7.27 14.52 14.17
N ASN A 7 8.54 14.43 14.57
CA ASN A 7 9.47 13.36 14.16
C ASN A 7 9.07 11.96 14.70
N GLY A 8 7.84 11.80 15.17
CA GLY A 8 7.28 10.55 15.68
C GLY A 8 5.76 10.43 15.55
N ILE A 9 5.05 11.41 14.95
CA ILE A 9 3.63 11.24 14.62
C ILE A 9 3.56 10.92 13.13
N ILE A 10 2.91 9.81 12.80
CA ILE A 10 2.67 9.38 11.43
C ILE A 10 1.64 10.33 10.82
N SER A 11 2.02 11.00 9.73
CA SER A 11 1.13 11.84 8.95
C SER A 11 0.30 10.99 8.00
N ASP A 12 0.93 10.02 7.32
CA ASP A 12 0.34 9.23 6.24
C ASP A 12 1.00 7.85 6.13
N TYR A 13 0.29 6.90 5.53
CA TYR A 13 0.81 5.62 5.07
C TYR A 13 0.76 5.53 3.56
N THR A 14 1.81 4.99 2.95
CA THR A 14 1.89 4.72 1.51
C THR A 14 1.90 3.22 1.29
N ILE A 15 0.92 2.71 0.56
CA ILE A 15 0.82 1.31 0.14
C ILE A 15 1.35 1.19 -1.29
N ASN A 16 2.37 0.37 -1.47
CA ASN A 16 2.96 0.04 -2.78
C ASN A 16 2.68 -1.43 -3.08
N CYS A 17 2.13 -1.74 -4.25
CA CYS A 17 1.85 -3.12 -4.67
C CYS A 17 2.33 -3.35 -6.10
N ASN A 18 2.98 -4.49 -6.33
CA ASN A 18 3.53 -4.91 -7.62
C ASN A 18 3.16 -6.36 -7.90
N ILE A 19 3.02 -6.73 -9.17
CA ILE A 19 2.85 -8.15 -9.53
C ILE A 19 4.12 -8.91 -9.16
N THR A 20 4.01 -10.01 -8.43
CA THR A 20 5.18 -10.79 -7.99
C THR A 20 6.00 -11.25 -9.20
N GLY A 21 7.32 -11.02 -9.14
CA GLY A 21 8.24 -11.40 -10.21
C GLY A 21 8.18 -10.50 -11.46
N SER A 22 7.39 -9.43 -11.44
CA SER A 22 7.33 -8.43 -12.51
C SER A 22 7.85 -7.08 -12.02
N ASN A 23 8.75 -6.46 -12.80
CA ASN A 23 9.27 -5.12 -12.55
C ASN A 23 8.56 -4.05 -13.42
N ILE A 24 7.54 -4.46 -14.17
CA ILE A 24 6.96 -3.68 -15.28
C ILE A 24 5.63 -3.02 -14.87
N MET A 25 4.91 -3.62 -13.91
CA MET A 25 3.60 -3.17 -13.46
C MET A 25 3.63 -2.87 -11.96
N MET A 26 3.94 -1.62 -11.63
CA MET A 26 3.67 -1.06 -10.31
C MET A 26 2.29 -0.41 -10.35
N LEU A 27 1.41 -0.81 -9.44
CA LEU A 27 0.17 -0.09 -9.23
C LEU A 27 0.49 1.32 -8.73
N ALA A 28 -0.38 2.28 -9.03
CA ALA A 28 -0.22 3.62 -8.46
C ALA A 28 -0.20 3.51 -6.92
N PRO A 29 0.76 4.15 -6.23
CA PRO A 29 0.85 4.08 -4.79
C PRO A 29 -0.41 4.69 -4.17
N LEU A 30 -1.01 3.96 -3.23
CA LEU A 30 -2.16 4.44 -2.47
C LEU A 30 -1.67 5.12 -1.21
N THR A 31 -1.98 6.40 -1.03
CA THR A 31 -1.66 7.14 0.19
C THR A 31 -2.92 7.33 1.03
N VAL A 32 -2.85 7.00 2.31
CA VAL A 32 -3.93 7.20 3.29
C VAL A 32 -3.40 7.96 4.49
N ASN A 33 -4.29 8.65 5.21
CA ASN A 33 -3.90 9.37 6.42
C ASN A 33 -3.34 8.43 7.51
N GLY A 34 -2.44 8.94 8.36
CA GLY A 34 -1.81 8.20 9.46
C GLY A 34 -2.77 7.72 10.55
N SER A 35 -4.01 8.21 10.56
CA SER A 35 -5.09 7.70 11.42
C SER A 35 -5.91 6.57 10.78
N THR A 36 -5.65 6.24 9.51
CA THR A 36 -6.33 5.19 8.76
C THR A 36 -5.58 3.87 8.89
N PHE A 37 -6.27 2.84 9.37
CA PHE A 37 -5.70 1.50 9.57
C PHE A 37 -6.23 0.47 8.55
N THR A 38 -7.09 0.89 7.62
CA THR A 38 -7.70 0.05 6.60
C THR A 38 -7.72 0.79 5.27
N ALA A 39 -7.26 0.14 4.20
CA ALA A 39 -7.28 0.66 2.85
C ALA A 39 -7.74 -0.44 1.88
N THR A 40 -8.43 -0.04 0.81
CA THR A 40 -8.89 -0.95 -0.24
C THR A 40 -8.15 -0.61 -1.53
N LEU A 41 -7.57 -1.63 -2.17
CA LEU A 41 -6.95 -1.51 -3.49
C LEU A 41 -7.91 -2.08 -4.53
N GLU A 42 -8.33 -1.25 -5.46
CA GLU A 42 -9.34 -1.58 -6.48
C GLU A 42 -8.68 -1.82 -7.85
N GLU A 43 -9.47 -2.30 -8.82
CA GLU A 43 -9.05 -2.52 -10.22
C GLU A 43 -7.82 -3.44 -10.38
N LEU A 44 -7.68 -4.41 -9.47
CA LEU A 44 -6.63 -5.43 -9.55
C LEU A 44 -6.93 -6.45 -10.65
N THR A 45 -5.88 -6.91 -11.32
CA THR A 45 -6.00 -7.99 -12.31
C THR A 45 -6.43 -9.27 -11.59
N PRO A 46 -7.47 -9.98 -12.07
CA PRO A 46 -7.87 -11.27 -11.51
C PRO A 46 -6.78 -12.33 -11.63
N PHE A 47 -6.82 -13.36 -10.78
CA PHE A 47 -5.86 -14.46 -10.76
C PHE A 47 -4.39 -14.01 -10.82
N THR A 48 -4.06 -12.91 -10.15
CA THR A 48 -2.74 -12.28 -10.19
C THR A 48 -2.19 -12.15 -8.78
N GLU A 49 -0.95 -12.60 -8.60
CA GLU A 49 -0.24 -12.46 -7.33
C GLU A 49 0.41 -11.08 -7.23
N TYR A 50 0.10 -10.35 -6.16
CA TYR A 50 0.65 -9.07 -5.83
C TYR A 50 1.52 -9.16 -4.56
N MET A 51 2.67 -8.50 -4.60
CA MET A 51 3.52 -8.23 -3.45
C MET A 51 3.37 -6.77 -3.04
N CYS A 52 2.87 -6.55 -1.83
CA CYS A 52 2.58 -5.25 -1.26
C CYS A 52 3.51 -4.89 -0.09
N THR A 53 3.89 -3.62 0.02
CA THR A 53 4.64 -3.04 1.15
C THR A 53 3.96 -1.76 1.62
N ILE A 54 4.15 -1.42 2.89
CA ILE A 54 3.58 -0.22 3.50
C ILE A 54 4.70 0.60 4.13
N SER A 55 4.82 1.87 3.75
CA SER A 55 5.73 2.84 4.39
C SER A 55 4.94 3.82 5.24
N ALA A 56 5.50 4.26 6.37
CA ALA A 56 4.93 5.32 7.19
C ALA A 56 5.69 6.63 6.97
N SER A 57 4.97 7.73 6.77
CA SER A 57 5.54 9.06 6.65
C SER A 57 5.30 9.86 7.93
N THR A 58 6.32 10.60 8.36
CA THR A 58 6.23 11.56 9.47
C THR A 58 6.64 12.94 8.99
N GLY A 59 6.63 13.94 9.88
CA GLY A 59 7.17 15.27 9.57
C GLY A 59 8.66 15.27 9.20
N ALA A 60 9.39 14.19 9.49
CA ALA A 60 10.79 14.01 9.09
C ALA A 60 10.97 13.41 7.69
N GLY A 61 9.89 12.89 7.08
CA GLY A 61 9.93 12.16 5.80
C GLY A 61 9.36 10.75 5.89
N GLU A 62 9.48 10.02 4.78
CA GLU A 62 9.08 8.61 4.66
C GLU A 62 10.09 7.71 5.40
N GLY A 63 9.57 6.80 6.22
CA GLY A 63 10.35 5.79 6.93
C GLY A 63 10.47 4.49 6.13
N ASP A 64 11.13 3.49 6.73
CA ASP A 64 11.30 2.18 6.11
C ASP A 64 9.96 1.50 5.83
N SER A 65 9.89 0.83 4.68
CA SER A 65 8.73 0.01 4.33
C SER A 65 8.66 -1.25 5.20
N SER A 66 7.45 -1.74 5.41
CA SER A 66 7.19 -3.03 6.03
C SER A 66 7.83 -4.18 5.25
N GLY A 67 7.90 -5.35 5.88
CA GLY A 67 8.11 -6.59 5.13
C GLY A 67 7.05 -6.77 4.03
N PRO A 68 7.39 -7.42 2.90
CA PRO A 68 6.46 -7.65 1.82
C PRO A 68 5.36 -8.64 2.24
N GLN A 69 4.15 -8.37 1.81
CA GLN A 69 3.00 -9.26 1.93
C GLN A 69 2.53 -9.67 0.55
N THR A 70 2.42 -10.98 0.30
CA THR A 70 1.96 -11.53 -0.97
C THR A 70 0.51 -11.96 -0.88
N VAL A 71 -0.30 -11.54 -1.85
CA VAL A 71 -1.72 -11.89 -1.95
C VAL A 71 -2.08 -12.19 -3.41
N THR A 72 -2.90 -13.21 -3.64
CA THR A 72 -3.41 -13.55 -4.96
C THR A 72 -4.85 -13.12 -5.06
N THR A 73 -5.19 -12.34 -6.08
CA THR A 73 -6.59 -12.01 -6.38
C THR A 73 -7.34 -13.26 -6.83
N ASP A 74 -8.62 -13.33 -6.49
CA ASP A 74 -9.48 -14.40 -6.98
C ASP A 74 -9.54 -14.38 -8.53
N GLU A 75 -9.82 -15.54 -9.13
CA GLU A 75 -10.17 -15.59 -10.56
C GLU A 75 -11.49 -14.85 -10.76
N ASP A 76 -11.59 -14.07 -11.85
CA ASP A 76 -12.74 -13.20 -12.11
C ASP A 76 -14.00 -14.07 -12.02
N GLY A 77 -14.76 -13.86 -10.95
CA GLY A 77 -15.88 -14.70 -10.62
C GLY A 77 -16.91 -14.52 -11.70
N LYS A 78 -16.94 -15.43 -12.69
CA LYS A 78 -18.10 -15.58 -13.56
C LYS A 78 -19.28 -15.75 -12.61
N SER A 79 -20.12 -14.73 -12.51
CA SER A 79 -21.44 -14.85 -11.92
C SER A 79 -22.19 -15.87 -12.77
N ILE A 80 -22.17 -17.12 -12.31
CA ILE A 80 -23.03 -18.17 -12.82
C ILE A 80 -24.32 -18.13 -12.00
N GLY A 81 -25.39 -17.58 -12.62
CA GLY A 81 -26.76 -17.73 -12.15
C GLY A 81 -27.37 -16.48 -11.55
#